data_AF-A0A176ZGE1-F1
#
_entry.id   AF-A0A176ZGE1-F1
#
_cell.length_a   1.000
_cell.length_b   1.000
_cell.length_c   1.000
_cell.angle_alpha   90.00
_cell.angle_beta   90.00
_cell.angle_gamma   90.00
#
_symmetry.space_group_name_H-M   'P 1'
#
loop_
_entity.id
_entity.type
_entity.pdbx_description
1 polymer ?
#
loop_
_entity_poly.entity_id
_entity_poly.type
_entity_poly.pdbx_seq_one_letter_code
_entity_poly.pdbx_strand_id
1 'polypeptide(L)'
;MLQDGMTLEALIDALVRLPLSNRDSIRLMIAALESGDFDVAPDFAARPSHLKFIYDPPRSMRVVDIVMLTEHHTYSSAEIWLRLRP
;
A
#
# COMPACT_ATOMS: atom_id res chain seq x y z
N MET A 1 -3.61 14.38 10.78
CA MET A 1 -3.19 13.79 9.49
C MET A 1 -3.24 12.26 9.51
N LEU A 2 -2.35 11.52 10.19
CA LEU A 2 -2.45 10.04 10.23
C LEU A 2 -3.62 9.50 11.08
N GLN A 3 -4.10 10.27 12.05
CA GLN A 3 -5.29 9.95 12.85
C GLN A 3 -6.61 10.14 12.08
N ASP A 4 -6.60 11.00 11.06
CA ASP A 4 -7.76 11.26 10.19
C ASP A 4 -7.87 10.21 9.06
N GLY A 5 -6.82 9.40 8.90
CA GLY A 5 -6.68 8.41 7.84
C GLY A 5 -6.01 8.97 6.58
N MET A 6 -5.41 8.09 5.79
CA MET A 6 -4.89 8.38 4.45
C MET A 6 -5.12 7.19 3.53
N THR A 7 -5.08 7.39 2.22
CA THR A 7 -5.10 6.27 1.28
C THR A 7 -3.74 5.59 1.21
N LEU A 8 -3.72 4.32 0.81
CA LEU A 8 -2.47 3.61 0.51
C LEU A 8 -1.74 4.31 -0.64
N GLU A 9 -2.45 4.83 -1.64
CA GLU A 9 -1.89 5.66 -2.70
C GLU A 9 -1.07 6.83 -2.13
N ALA A 10 -1.61 7.59 -1.17
CA ALA A 10 -0.92 8.72 -0.57
C ALA A 10 0.35 8.31 0.19
N LEU A 11 0.33 7.14 0.84
CA LEU A 11 1.53 6.56 1.47
C LEU A 11 2.58 6.18 0.43
N ILE A 12 2.17 5.53 -0.65
CA ILE A 12 3.07 5.11 -1.73
C ILE A 12 3.71 6.35 -2.36
N ASP A 13 2.93 7.37 -2.70
CA ASP A 13 3.41 8.63 -3.23
C ASP A 13 4.44 9.31 -2.33
N ALA A 14 4.21 9.28 -1.01
CA ALA A 14 5.17 9.79 -0.04
C ALA A 14 6.48 8.99 -0.07
N LEU A 15 6.41 7.67 -0.04
CA LEU A 15 7.59 6.78 -0.04
C LEU A 15 8.38 6.85 -1.34
N VAL A 16 7.72 6.99 -2.49
CA VAL A 16 8.34 7.08 -3.82
C VAL A 16 9.10 8.40 -4.01
N ARG A 17 8.74 9.45 -3.26
CA ARG A 17 9.44 10.74 -3.23
C ARG A 17 10.67 10.75 -2.31
N LEU A 18 10.82 9.75 -1.44
CA LEU A 18 12.01 9.64 -0.59
C LEU A 18 13.20 9.13 -1.42
N PRO A 19 14.45 9.50 -1.07
CA PRO A 19 15.65 8.99 -1.71
C PRO A 19 15.97 7.55 -1.25
N LEU A 20 14.99 6.67 -1.32
CA LEU A 20 15.09 5.27 -0.94
C LEU A 20 15.38 4.39 -2.16
N SER A 21 16.07 3.28 -1.94
CA SER A 21 16.13 2.24 -2.96
C SER A 21 14.74 1.63 -3.15
N ASN A 22 14.42 1.22 -4.37
CA ASN A 22 13.13 0.58 -4.65
C ASN A 22 12.84 -0.62 -3.74
N ARG A 23 13.87 -1.40 -3.39
CA ARG A 23 13.76 -2.53 -2.48
C ARG A 23 13.33 -2.08 -1.07
N ASP A 24 13.89 -0.98 -0.59
CA ASP A 24 13.59 -0.46 0.74
C ASP A 24 12.19 0.16 0.79
N SER A 25 11.78 0.86 -0.28
CA SER A 25 10.40 1.36 -0.43
C SER A 25 9.39 0.21 -0.36
N ILE A 26 9.60 -0.88 -1.10
CA ILE A 26 8.71 -2.06 -1.07
C ILE A 26 8.68 -2.69 0.33
N ARG A 27 9.84 -2.83 0.99
CA ARG A 27 9.91 -3.38 2.35
C ARG A 27 9.13 -2.54 3.35
N LEU A 28 9.25 -1.22 3.27
CA LEU A 28 8.50 -0.30 4.14
C LEU A 28 7.00 -0.35 3.86
N MET A 29 6.58 -0.44 2.60
CA MET A 29 5.17 -0.59 2.22
C MET A 29 4.57 -1.86 2.82
N ILE A 30 5.24 -3.00 2.65
CA ILE A 30 4.80 -4.28 3.23
C ILE A 30 4.79 -4.21 4.76
N ALA A 31 5.86 -3.69 5.37
CA ALA A 31 5.96 -3.57 6.82
C ALA A 31 4.86 -2.68 7.40
N ALA A 32 4.49 -1.58 6.72
CA ALA A 32 3.38 -0.72 7.15
C ALA A 32 2.05 -1.48 7.13
N LEU A 33 1.77 -2.27 6.08
CA LEU A 33 0.56 -3.09 5.99
C LEU A 33 0.52 -4.23 7.02
N GLU A 34 1.68 -4.81 7.35
CA GLU A 34 1.80 -5.92 8.30
C GLU A 34 1.99 -5.47 9.75
N SER A 35 2.30 -4.19 9.99
CA SER A 35 2.65 -3.65 11.31
C SER A 35 1.61 -3.90 12.40
N GLY A 36 0.34 -3.93 12.02
CA GLY A 36 -0.78 -3.87 12.97
C GLY A 36 -0.97 -2.48 13.57
N ASP A 37 -0.29 -1.44 13.08
CA ASP A 37 -0.43 -0.07 13.57
C ASP A 37 -1.63 0.64 12.95
N PHE A 38 -2.17 0.10 11.84
CA PHE A 38 -3.27 0.70 11.08
C PHE A 38 -4.53 -0.15 11.13
N ASP A 39 -5.66 0.51 11.27
CA ASP A 39 -6.95 0.01 10.81
C ASP A 39 -7.00 0.19 9.29
N VAL A 40 -7.28 -0.90 8.59
CA VAL A 40 -7.31 -0.94 7.12
C VAL A 40 -8.76 -1.07 6.67
N ALA A 41 -9.18 -0.19 5.78
CA ALA A 41 -10.51 -0.20 5.18
C ALA A 41 -10.41 -0.30 3.64
N PRO A 42 -11.26 -1.11 2.97
CA PRO A 42 -12.26 -1.99 3.56
C PRO A 42 -11.64 -3.13 4.38
N ASP A 43 -12.42 -3.72 5.28
CA ASP A 43 -11.95 -4.85 6.08
C ASP A 43 -11.70 -6.07 5.19
N PHE A 44 -10.45 -6.50 5.13
CA PHE A 44 -9.99 -7.66 4.37
C PHE A 44 -10.01 -8.95 5.21
N ALA A 45 -10.90 -9.07 6.21
CA ALA A 45 -11.00 -10.19 7.15
C ALA A 45 -10.90 -11.61 6.54
N ALA A 46 -11.27 -11.77 5.26
CA ALA A 46 -10.82 -12.88 4.44
C ALA A 46 -9.52 -12.46 3.73
N ARG A 47 -8.38 -12.75 4.37
CA ARG A 47 -7.00 -12.38 3.99
C ARG A 47 -6.83 -11.85 2.55
N PRO A 48 -6.09 -10.75 2.32
CA PRO A 48 -5.69 -10.39 0.96
C PRO A 48 -5.10 -11.62 0.28
N SER A 49 -5.69 -12.02 -0.85
CA SER A 49 -5.24 -13.23 -1.54
C SER A 49 -3.87 -12.96 -2.14
N HIS A 50 -3.69 -11.79 -2.77
CA HIS A 50 -2.45 -11.38 -3.40
C HIS A 50 -2.29 -9.85 -3.43
N LEU A 51 -1.03 -9.39 -3.38
CA LEU A 51 -0.64 -8.02 -3.73
C LEU A 51 -0.02 -8.02 -5.13
N LYS A 52 -0.47 -7.10 -5.99
CA LYS A 52 0.12 -6.88 -7.30
C LYS A 52 0.86 -5.55 -7.31
N PHE A 53 2.17 -5.62 -7.53
CA PHE A 53 3.02 -4.43 -7.69
C PHE A 53 2.90 -3.87 -9.11
N ILE A 54 2.75 -2.55 -9.23
CA ILE A 54 2.75 -1.80 -10.48
C ILE A 54 4.09 -1.10 -10.64
N TYR A 55 4.68 -1.21 -11.82
CA TYR A 55 6.03 -0.71 -12.12
C TYR A 55 6.02 0.47 -13.09
N ASP A 56 6.98 1.37 -12.92
CA ASP A 56 7.17 2.55 -13.78
C ASP A 56 7.57 2.16 -15.23
N PRO A 57 6.85 2.60 -16.26
CA PRO A 57 7.19 2.32 -17.65
C PRO A 57 8.23 3.31 -18.25
N PRO A 58 9.04 2.90 -19.25
CA PRO A 58 9.29 1.55 -19.72
C PRO A 58 10.54 0.90 -19.06
N ARG A 59 10.43 -0.39 -18.70
CA ARG A 59 11.51 -1.26 -18.18
C ARG A 59 12.19 -0.81 -16.88
N SER A 60 11.46 -0.14 -15.99
CA SER A 60 11.92 0.07 -14.62
C SER A 60 11.46 -1.06 -13.71
N MET A 61 12.29 -1.44 -12.74
CA MET A 61 11.85 -2.25 -11.60
C MET A 61 11.29 -1.38 -10.47
N ARG A 62 11.18 -0.06 -10.66
CA ARG A 62 10.62 0.87 -9.67
C ARG A 62 9.13 0.60 -9.52
N VAL A 63 8.71 0.22 -8.32
CA VAL A 63 7.30 0.12 -7.94
C VAL A 63 6.77 1.53 -7.74
N VAL A 64 5.64 1.82 -8.39
CA VAL A 64 4.95 3.11 -8.31
C VAL A 64 3.58 2.98 -7.69
N ASP A 65 3.03 1.77 -7.62
CA ASP A 65 1.72 1.53 -7.02
C ASP A 65 1.52 0.06 -6.63
N ILE A 66 0.45 -0.23 -5.86
CA ILE A 66 0.01 -1.56 -5.49
C ILE A 66 -1.50 -1.69 -5.72
N VAL A 67 -1.90 -2.86 -6.20
CA VAL A 67 -3.30 -3.29 -6.23
C VAL A 67 -3.49 -4.47 -5.29
N MET A 68 -4.53 -4.43 -4.46
CA MET A 68 -4.89 -5.53 -3.58
C MET A 68 -5.96 -6.41 -4.24
N LEU A 69 -5.68 -7.70 -4.28
CA LEU A 69 -6.60 -8.72 -4.79
C LEU A 69 -7.22 -9.46 -3.60
N THR A 70 -8.54 -9.59 -3.61
CA THR A 70 -9.30 -10.50 -2.75
C THR A 70 -9.96 -11.58 -3.61
N GLU A 71 -10.61 -12.56 -3.00
CA GLU A 71 -11.32 -13.61 -3.74
C GLU A 71 -12.44 -13.08 -4.65
N HIS A 72 -13.03 -11.94 -4.28
CA HIS A 72 -14.24 -11.41 -4.92
C HIS A 72 -14.06 -10.02 -5.51
N HIS A 73 -12.97 -9.33 -5.20
CA HIS A 73 -12.78 -7.94 -5.61
C HIS A 73 -11.30 -7.57 -5.80
N THR A 74 -11.07 -6.52 -6.57
CA THR A 74 -9.75 -5.91 -6.78
C THR A 74 -9.83 -4.47 -6.35
N TYR A 75 -9.04 -4.07 -5.36
CA TYR A 75 -9.00 -2.72 -4.83
C TYR A 75 -7.74 -2.00 -5.31
N SER A 76 -7.90 -0.82 -5.90
CA SER A 76 -6.80 0.11 -6.16
C SER A 76 -6.26 0.69 -4.85
N SER A 77 -5.01 1.15 -4.83
CA SER A 77 -4.42 1.79 -3.65
C SER A 77 -5.18 3.05 -3.19
N ALA A 78 -5.86 3.73 -4.11
CA ALA A 78 -6.72 4.89 -3.81
C ALA A 78 -7.99 4.50 -3.02
N GLU A 79 -8.43 3.25 -3.10
CA GLU A 79 -9.62 2.74 -2.41
C GLU A 79 -9.30 2.14 -1.03
N ILE A 80 -8.01 1.96 -0.73
CA ILE A 80 -7.54 1.35 0.51
C ILE A 80 -7.17 2.48 1.49
N TRP A 81 -7.88 2.55 2.59
CA TRP A 81 -7.67 3.52 3.65
C TRP A 81 -6.87 2.92 4.80
N LEU A 82 -5.89 3.69 5.29
CA LEU A 82 -5.05 3.40 6.43
C LEU A 82 -5.30 4.46 7.50
N ARG A 83 -5.77 4.02 8.67
CA ARG A 83 -5.97 4.91 9.82
C ARG A 83 -5.14 4.42 11.00
N LEU A 84 -4.35 5.30 11.59
CA LEU A 84 -3.52 4.94 12.74
C LEU A 84 -4.41 4.52 13.91
N ARG A 85 -4.14 3.34 14.48
CA ARG A 85 -4.82 2.91 15.71
C ARG A 85 -4.37 3.79 16.88
N PRO A 86 -5.29 4.14 17.79
CA PRO A 86 -4.97 4.91 18.99
C PRO A 86 -4.07 4.16 19.98
#